data_AF-A0A7C7XAL9-F1
#
_entry.id   AF-A0A7C7XAL9-F1
#
_cell.length_a   1.000
_cell.length_b   1.000
_cell.length_c   1.000
_cell.angle_alpha   90.00
_cell.angle_beta   90.00
_cell.angle_gamma   90.00
#
_symmetry.space_group_name_H-M   'P 1'
#
loop_
_entity.id
_entity.type
_entity.pdbx_description
1 polymer ?
#
loop_
_entity_poly.entity_id
_entity_poly.type
_entity_poly.pdbx_seq_one_letter_code
_entity_poly.pdbx_strand_id
1 'polypeptide(L)'
;FTKAHKRQFSTTDEELAIVSAKNHKQAMDNPNAYSHKPYTISEIMNSKNVTEDLRILDCSYSCSGSSSILLTSEENAKRFTDEPIWISGIGQKTNSA
;
A
#
# COMPACT_ATOMS: atom_id res chain seq x y z
N PHE A 1 -2.67 3.72 16.20
CA PHE A 1 -1.63 2.68 16.38
C PHE A 1 -0.21 3.24 16.27
N THR A 2 0.05 4.23 15.40
CA THR A 2 1.40 4.83 15.22
C THR A 2 2.08 5.25 16.52
N LYS A 3 1.43 6.08 17.36
CA LYS A 3 1.95 6.47 18.68
C LYS A 3 2.35 5.29 19.58
N ALA A 4 1.52 4.25 19.62
CA ALA A 4 1.79 3.04 20.41
C ALA A 4 3.00 2.27 19.87
N HIS A 5 3.11 2.15 18.55
CA HIS A 5 4.26 1.53 17.88
C HIS A 5 5.55 2.30 18.16
N LYS A 6 5.55 3.63 18.00
CA LYS A 6 6.70 4.49 18.32
C LYS A 6 7.13 4.37 19.78
N ARG A 7 6.17 4.32 20.72
CA ARG A 7 6.47 4.11 22.15
C ARG A 7 7.11 2.75 22.42
N GLN A 8 6.65 1.69 21.76
CA GLN A 8 7.12 0.33 21.99
C GLN A 8 8.46 0.04 21.32
N PHE A 9 8.66 0.54 20.11
CA PHE A 9 9.79 0.17 19.25
C PHE A 9 10.75 1.33 18.96
N SER A 10 10.52 2.50 19.55
CA SER A 10 11.33 3.71 19.34
C SER A 10 11.43 4.16 17.88
N THR A 11 10.45 3.78 17.05
CA THR A 11 10.39 4.17 15.63
C THR A 11 10.35 5.69 15.49
N THR A 12 11.21 6.20 14.62
CA THR A 12 11.34 7.61 14.27
C THR A 12 10.33 8.04 13.20
N ASP A 13 10.12 9.33 13.05
CA ASP A 13 9.26 9.86 11.97
C ASP A 13 9.89 9.62 10.60
N GLU A 14 11.22 9.72 10.50
CA GLU A 14 11.97 9.47 9.28
C GLU A 14 11.81 8.02 8.83
N GLU A 15 11.81 7.06 9.76
CA GLU A 15 11.55 5.65 9.45
C GLU A 15 10.13 5.41 8.93
N LEU A 16 9.14 6.17 9.41
CA LEU A 16 7.79 6.13 8.83
C LEU A 16 7.80 6.69 7.40
N ALA A 17 8.49 7.82 7.18
CA ALA A 17 8.58 8.47 5.88
C ALA A 17 9.28 7.62 4.80
N ILE A 18 10.15 6.67 5.17
CA ILE A 18 10.75 5.70 4.24
C ILE A 18 9.67 4.92 3.47
N VAL A 19 8.58 4.54 4.15
CA VAL A 19 7.48 3.77 3.53
C VAL A 19 6.81 4.59 2.43
N SER A 20 6.48 5.85 2.72
CA SER A 20 5.87 6.77 1.75
C SER A 20 6.82 7.04 0.58
N ALA A 21 8.09 7.35 0.84
CA ALA A 21 9.09 7.60 -0.21
C ALA A 21 9.22 6.42 -1.18
N LYS A 22 9.29 5.20 -0.63
CA LYS A 22 9.31 3.96 -1.42
C LYS A 22 8.04 3.83 -2.26
N ASN A 23 6.86 4.01 -1.67
CA ASN A 23 5.59 3.84 -2.38
C ASN A 23 5.45 4.84 -3.53
N HIS A 24 5.75 6.11 -3.31
CA HIS A 24 5.73 7.15 -4.34
C HIS A 24 6.76 6.90 -5.45
N LYS A 25 7.95 6.39 -5.11
CA LYS A 25 8.94 5.99 -6.11
C LYS A 25 8.43 4.83 -6.99
N GLN A 26 7.87 3.79 -6.38
CA GLN A 26 7.34 2.62 -7.11
C GLN A 26 6.11 2.96 -7.95
N ALA A 27 5.34 3.98 -7.56
CA ALA A 27 4.19 4.46 -8.32
C ALA A 27 4.57 5.00 -9.70
N MET A 28 5.81 5.46 -9.90
CA MET A 28 6.30 5.98 -11.18
C MET A 28 6.18 4.98 -12.33
N ASP A 29 6.40 3.70 -12.03
CA ASP A 29 6.42 2.64 -13.03
C ASP A 29 5.04 1.98 -13.21
N ASN A 30 4.04 2.40 -12.43
CA ASN A 30 2.67 1.88 -12.51
C ASN A 30 1.78 2.83 -13.33
N PRO A 31 1.32 2.45 -14.53
CA PRO A 31 0.46 3.29 -15.37
C PRO A 31 -0.92 3.57 -14.73
N ASN A 32 -1.35 2.74 -13.77
CA ASN A 32 -2.62 2.89 -13.06
C ASN A 32 -2.49 3.69 -11.75
N ALA A 33 -1.29 4.17 -11.40
CA ALA A 33 -1.12 4.99 -10.21
C ALA A 33 -1.79 6.36 -10.38
N TYR A 34 -2.32 6.91 -9.28
CA TYR A 34 -2.94 8.23 -9.25
C TYR A 34 -1.93 9.39 -9.29
N SER A 35 -0.68 9.12 -8.92
CA SER A 35 0.37 10.13 -8.78
C SER A 35 1.68 9.54 -9.29
N HIS A 36 2.22 10.18 -10.31
CA HIS A 36 3.55 9.90 -10.88
C HIS A 36 4.55 10.95 -10.41
N LYS A 37 4.58 11.18 -9.09
CA LYS A 37 5.56 12.04 -8.45
C LYS A 37 6.25 11.30 -7.31
N PRO A 38 7.59 11.11 -7.38
CA PRO A 38 8.34 10.60 -6.26
C PRO A 38 8.55 11.71 -5.22
N TYR A 39 8.74 11.32 -3.96
CA TYR A 39 9.10 12.24 -2.89
C TYR A 39 10.30 11.68 -2.12
N THR A 40 11.20 12.57 -1.76
CA THR A 40 12.28 12.29 -0.81
C THR A 40 11.74 12.24 0.61
N ILE A 41 12.48 11.59 1.51
CA ILE A 41 12.17 11.57 2.96
C ILE A 41 12.05 13.01 3.48
N SER A 42 12.94 13.91 3.08
CA SER A 42 12.91 15.31 3.51
C SER A 42 11.63 16.03 3.05
N GLU A 43 11.19 15.83 1.81
CA GLU A 43 9.93 16.41 1.33
C GLU A 43 8.71 15.87 2.09
N ILE A 44 8.71 14.57 2.44
CA ILE A 44 7.65 13.96 3.25
C ILE A 44 7.64 14.56 4.65
N MET A 45 8.80 14.66 5.29
CA MET A 45 8.97 15.23 6.63
C MET A 45 8.56 16.70 6.73
N ASN A 46 8.71 17.45 5.63
CA ASN A 46 8.30 18.85 5.52
C ASN A 46 6.86 19.03 5.00
N SER A 47 6.13 17.95 4.71
CA SER A 47 4.75 18.02 4.26
C SER A 47 3.79 18.32 5.41
N LYS A 48 2.58 18.77 5.07
CA LYS A 48 1.58 19.20 6.04
C LYS A 48 1.27 18.08 7.06
N ASN A 49 1.38 18.40 8.35
CA ASN A 49 0.93 17.50 9.41
C ASN A 49 -0.59 17.29 9.32
N VAL A 50 -1.02 16.02 9.35
CA VAL A 50 -2.43 15.62 9.44
C VAL A 50 -2.76 15.26 10.89
N THR A 51 -1.82 14.61 11.58
CA THR A 51 -1.86 14.32 13.02
C THR A 51 -0.51 14.66 13.66
N GLU A 52 -0.34 14.38 14.96
CA GLU A 52 0.94 14.50 15.66
C GLU A 52 2.03 13.59 15.03
N ASP A 53 1.65 12.41 14.52
CA ASP A 53 2.60 11.39 14.04
C ASP A 53 2.61 11.18 12.51
N LEU A 54 1.62 11.70 11.78
CA LEU A 54 1.42 11.42 10.35
C LEU A 54 1.24 12.70 9.54
N ARG A 55 1.86 12.73 8.37
CA ARG A 55 1.83 13.85 7.43
C ARG A 55 1.00 13.50 6.20
N ILE A 56 0.69 14.51 5.39
CA ILE A 56 -0.24 14.34 4.26
C ILE A 56 0.29 13.36 3.21
N LEU A 57 1.61 13.30 3.03
CA LEU A 57 2.24 12.34 2.11
C LEU A 57 2.33 10.92 2.67
N ASP A 58 1.99 10.69 3.95
CA ASP A 58 1.82 9.34 4.50
C ASP A 58 0.41 8.79 4.25
N CYS A 59 -0.53 9.64 3.82
CA CYS A 59 -1.92 9.27 3.59
C CYS A 59 -2.14 8.84 2.13
N SER A 60 -2.98 7.81 1.94
CA SER A 60 -3.42 7.41 0.61
C SER A 60 -4.29 8.49 -0.04
N TYR A 61 -4.24 8.57 -1.37
CA TYR A 61 -5.18 9.42 -2.13
C TYR A 61 -6.61 8.90 -2.03
N SER A 62 -7.58 9.80 -2.04
CA SER A 62 -8.97 9.45 -2.34
C SER A 62 -9.05 8.99 -3.79
N CYS A 63 -9.60 7.80 -4.02
CA CYS A 63 -9.65 7.17 -5.34
C CYS A 63 -11.05 6.60 -5.63
N SER A 64 -11.42 6.60 -6.91
CA SER A 64 -12.62 5.96 -7.45
C SER A 64 -12.21 5.00 -8.57
N GLY A 65 -12.60 3.73 -8.48
CA GLY A 65 -12.25 2.74 -9.49
C GLY A 65 -12.82 1.36 -9.19
N SER A 66 -12.64 0.42 -10.11
CA SER A 66 -13.04 -0.97 -9.96
C SER A 66 -11.96 -1.90 -10.49
N SER A 67 -11.99 -3.15 -10.00
CA SER A 67 -11.17 -4.25 -10.53
C SER A 67 -11.99 -5.54 -10.42
N SER A 68 -11.67 -6.51 -11.27
CA SER A 68 -12.32 -7.82 -11.26
C SER A 68 -11.29 -8.92 -11.53
N ILE A 69 -11.56 -10.11 -11.00
CA ILE A 69 -10.79 -11.33 -11.27
C ILE A 69 -11.76 -12.44 -11.66
N LEU A 70 -11.35 -13.28 -12.61
CA LEU A 70 -12.09 -14.49 -12.97
C LEU A 70 -11.49 -15.66 -12.19
N LEU A 71 -12.27 -16.21 -11.25
CA LEU A 71 -11.89 -17.39 -10.49
C LEU A 71 -12.55 -18.63 -11.09
N THR A 72 -11.77 -19.69 -11.23
CA THR A 72 -12.27 -20.97 -11.76
C THR A 72 -11.44 -22.14 -11.24
N SER A 73 -11.89 -23.37 -11.51
CA SER A 73 -11.15 -24.59 -11.16
C SER A 73 -9.93 -24.76 -12.06
N GLU A 74 -8.94 -25.55 -11.60
CA GLU A 74 -7.75 -25.90 -12.38
C GLU A 74 -8.10 -26.47 -13.76
N GLU A 75 -9.08 -27.38 -13.83
CA GLU A 75 -9.54 -27.98 -15.08
C GLU A 75 -10.06 -26.92 -16.08
N ASN A 76 -10.80 -25.93 -15.58
CA ASN A 76 -11.36 -24.88 -16.43
C ASN A 76 -10.35 -23.77 -16.76
N ALA A 77 -9.34 -23.54 -15.92
CA ALA A 77 -8.36 -22.48 -16.11
C ALA A 77 -7.66 -22.57 -17.48
N LYS A 78 -7.33 -23.80 -17.91
CA LYS A 78 -6.70 -24.11 -19.21
C LYS A 78 -7.53 -23.68 -20.43
N ARG A 79 -8.84 -23.43 -20.25
CA ARG A 79 -9.71 -22.91 -21.31
C ARG A 79 -9.54 -21.40 -21.53
N PHE A 80 -8.96 -20.69 -20.56
CA PHE A 80 -8.84 -19.23 -20.57
C PHE A 80 -7.39 -18.74 -20.70
N THR A 81 -6.42 -19.49 -20.17
CA THR A 81 -4.99 -19.13 -20.22
C THR A 81 -4.11 -20.37 -20.02
N ASP A 82 -2.92 -20.35 -20.64
CA ASP A 82 -1.86 -21.34 -20.41
C ASP A 82 -1.04 -21.01 -19.14
N GLU A 83 -1.14 -19.77 -18.64
CA GLU A 83 -0.42 -19.25 -17.48
C GLU A 83 -1.39 -18.77 -16.38
N PRO A 84 -2.16 -19.68 -15.73
CA PRO A 84 -3.03 -19.31 -14.62
C PRO A 84 -2.23 -18.92 -13.38
N ILE A 85 -2.77 -17.97 -12.60
CA ILE A 85 -2.20 -17.60 -11.29
C ILE A 85 -2.88 -18.43 -10.19
N TRP A 86 -2.10 -19.29 -9.53
CA TRP A 86 -2.59 -20.20 -8.50
C TRP A 86 -2.72 -19.52 -7.14
N ILE A 87 -3.88 -19.70 -6.49
CA ILE A 87 -4.08 -19.31 -5.10
C ILE A 87 -3.58 -20.46 -4.21
N SER A 88 -2.37 -20.32 -3.65
CA SER A 88 -1.78 -21.36 -2.78
C SER A 88 -2.34 -21.39 -1.36
N GLY A 89 -3.04 -20.33 -0.92
CA GLY A 89 -3.65 -20.28 0.40
C GLY A 89 -4.41 -18.98 0.66
N ILE A 90 -5.41 -19.05 1.53
CA ILE A 90 -6.20 -17.91 2.00
C ILE A 90 -6.34 -18.03 3.53
N GLY A 91 -6.06 -16.95 4.25
CA GLY A 91 -6.24 -16.88 5.69
C GLY A 91 -6.97 -15.59 6.07
N GLN A 92 -7.95 -15.70 6.97
CA GLN A 92 -8.69 -14.56 7.49
C GLN A 92 -8.71 -14.63 9.02
N LYS A 93 -8.46 -13.49 9.67
CA LYS A 93 -8.61 -13.31 11.12
C LYS A 93 -9.20 -11.93 11.38
N THR A 94 -10.19 -11.86 12.26
CA THR A 94 -10.76 -10.60 12.73
C THR A 94 -10.50 -10.48 14.23
N ASN A 95 -10.08 -9.30 14.69
CA ASN A 95 -9.78 -9.07 16.11
C ASN A 95 -11.02 -8.70 16.96
N SER A 96 -12.15 -8.37 16.31
CA SER A 96 -13.46 -8.08 16.92
C SER A 96 -14.57 -8.29 15.88
N ALA A 97 -15.77 -8.74 16.26
CA ALA A 97 -16.94 -8.81 15.37
C ALA A 97 -17.55 -7.43 15.11
#